data_AF-A0A7C4C7A2-F1
#
_entry.id   AF-A0A7C4C7A2-F1
#
_cell.length_a   1.000
_cell.length_b   1.000
_cell.length_c   1.000
_cell.angle_alpha   90.00
_cell.angle_beta   90.00
_cell.angle_gamma   90.00
#
_symmetry.space_group_name_H-M   'P 1'
#
loop_
_entity.id
_entity.type
_entity.pdbx_description
1 polymer ?
#
loop_
_entity_poly.entity_id
_entity_poly.type
_entity_poly.pdbx_seq_one_letter_code
_entity_poly.pdbx_strand_id
1 'polypeptide(L)'
;MGKKTILEKVLNNIDNCRDEIINFLRDLISIPSVTGEESGIQEFIASKLRDWGLKYDMWFIDEKELLKNPLAEKIKLSYKDRPMLVGIVKGEGGGRSLAFNGHIDVIPAGSRSSWSYDPFKG
;
A
#
# COMPACT_ATOMS: atom_id res chain seq x y z
N MET A 1 -30.76 18.51 -19.41
CA MET A 1 -29.80 18.05 -18.39
C MET A 1 -28.49 17.69 -19.09
N GLY A 2 -27.43 18.46 -18.86
CA GLY A 2 -26.13 18.24 -19.52
C GLY A 2 -25.50 16.91 -19.10
N LYS A 3 -24.89 16.18 -20.03
CA LYS A 3 -24.13 14.97 -19.72
C LYS A 3 -22.95 15.37 -18.83
N LYS A 4 -22.90 14.87 -17.59
CA LYS A 4 -21.72 15.00 -16.74
C LYS A 4 -20.49 14.42 -17.44
N THR A 5 -19.38 15.12 -17.40
CA THR A 5 -18.09 14.65 -17.96
C THR A 5 -17.61 13.40 -17.23
N ILE A 6 -16.69 12.63 -17.83
CA ILE A 6 -16.08 11.46 -17.16
C ILE A 6 -15.40 11.91 -15.85
N LEU A 7 -14.69 13.03 -15.88
CA LEU A 7 -14.03 13.60 -14.71
C LEU A 7 -15.03 13.91 -13.58
N GLU A 8 -16.14 14.56 -13.90
CA GLU A 8 -17.18 14.84 -12.90
C GLU A 8 -17.77 13.57 -12.30
N LYS A 9 -17.95 12.50 -13.10
CA LYS A 9 -18.43 11.22 -12.57
C LYS A 9 -17.43 10.59 -11.61
N VAL A 10 -16.14 10.65 -11.91
CA VAL A 10 -15.06 10.15 -11.04
C VAL A 10 -15.01 10.94 -9.73
N LEU A 11 -15.02 12.28 -9.81
CA LEU A 11 -14.97 13.14 -8.61
C LEU A 11 -16.19 12.92 -7.71
N ASN A 12 -17.40 12.87 -8.28
CA ASN A 12 -18.60 12.57 -7.50
C ASN A 12 -18.54 11.18 -6.83
N ASN A 13 -17.91 10.19 -7.48
CA ASN A 13 -17.75 8.86 -6.88
C ASN A 13 -16.76 8.89 -5.70
N ILE A 14 -15.65 9.63 -5.83
CA ILE A 14 -14.70 9.83 -4.73
C ILE A 14 -15.39 10.48 -3.53
N ASP A 15 -16.20 11.52 -3.78
CA ASP A 15 -16.95 12.21 -2.72
C ASP A 15 -17.95 11.25 -2.03
N ASN A 16 -18.63 10.40 -2.78
CA ASN A 16 -19.55 9.40 -2.24
C ASN A 16 -18.84 8.30 -1.44
N CYS A 17 -17.57 8.01 -1.75
CA CYS A 17 -16.75 7.03 -1.03
C CYS A 17 -15.92 7.64 0.11
N ARG A 18 -16.13 8.92 0.46
CA ARG A 18 -15.29 9.64 1.43
C ARG A 18 -15.09 8.89 2.75
N ASP A 19 -16.17 8.42 3.36
CA ASP A 19 -16.10 7.75 4.66
C ASP A 19 -15.38 6.40 4.57
N GLU A 20 -15.57 5.67 3.46
CA GLU A 20 -14.84 4.43 3.19
C GLU A 20 -13.33 4.69 3.03
N ILE A 21 -12.95 5.73 2.28
CA ILE A 21 -11.55 6.12 2.09
C ILE A 21 -10.91 6.49 3.43
N ILE A 22 -11.60 7.29 4.25
CA ILE A 22 -11.12 7.68 5.58
C ILE A 22 -10.96 6.44 6.47
N ASN A 23 -11.95 5.56 6.53
CA ASN A 23 -11.87 4.35 7.35
C ASN A 23 -10.77 3.40 6.89
N PHE A 24 -10.61 3.23 5.57
CA PHE A 24 -9.52 2.44 5.01
C PHE A 24 -8.14 3.00 5.39
N LEU A 25 -7.97 4.32 5.33
CA LEU A 25 -6.73 4.96 5.78
C LEU A 25 -6.51 4.80 7.29
N ARG A 26 -7.55 4.92 8.11
CA ARG A 26 -7.47 4.70 9.56
C ARG A 26 -7.05 3.28 9.89
N ASP A 27 -7.59 2.29 9.18
CA ASP A 27 -7.20 0.88 9.32
C ASP A 27 -5.72 0.68 8.97
N LEU A 28 -5.24 1.28 7.87
CA LEU A 28 -3.83 1.24 7.49
C LEU A 28 -2.92 1.84 8.56
N ILE A 29 -3.24 3.04 9.06
CA ILE A 29 -2.48 3.72 10.12
C ILE A 29 -2.48 2.90 11.42
N SER A 30 -3.56 2.16 11.68
CA SER A 30 -3.69 1.36 12.91
C SER A 30 -2.84 0.09 12.90
N ILE A 31 -2.21 -0.26 11.78
CA ILE A 31 -1.29 -1.39 11.66
C ILE A 31 0.14 -0.83 11.68
N PRO A 32 0.89 -0.98 12.78
CA PRO A 32 2.29 -0.56 12.81
C PRO A 32 3.09 -1.29 11.74
N SER A 33 3.76 -0.51 10.89
CA SER A 33 4.59 -0.98 9.78
C SER A 33 5.99 -0.40 9.86
N VAL A 34 6.55 -0.31 11.06
CA VAL A 34 7.92 0.20 11.23
C VAL A 34 8.87 -0.66 10.39
N THR A 35 9.84 -0.06 9.70
CA THR A 35 10.77 -0.79 8.82
C THR A 35 11.31 -2.07 9.51
N GLY A 36 10.97 -3.24 8.97
CA GLY A 36 11.21 -4.56 9.56
C GLY A 36 9.94 -5.34 9.95
N GLU A 37 8.80 -4.67 10.09
CA GLU A 37 7.53 -5.22 10.59
C GLU A 37 6.40 -5.11 9.53
N GLU A 38 6.75 -5.02 8.25
CA GLU A 38 5.80 -4.72 7.17
C GLU A 38 4.80 -5.85 6.85
N SER A 39 5.04 -7.09 7.28
CA SER A 39 4.18 -8.24 6.91
C SER A 39 2.70 -8.02 7.23
N GLY A 40 2.38 -7.49 8.41
CA GLY A 40 0.99 -7.31 8.85
C GLY A 40 0.19 -6.35 7.96
N ILE A 41 0.79 -5.22 7.57
CA ILE A 41 0.13 -4.25 6.69
C ILE A 41 0.05 -4.77 5.24
N GLN A 42 1.05 -5.51 4.76
CA GLN A 42 1.00 -6.14 3.43
C GLN A 42 -0.10 -7.20 3.36
N GLU A 43 -0.24 -8.04 4.38
CA GLU A 43 -1.31 -9.04 4.48
C GLU A 43 -2.70 -8.38 4.50
N PHE A 44 -2.83 -7.26 5.21
CA PHE A 44 -4.06 -6.48 5.20
C PHE A 44 -4.37 -5.93 3.81
N ILE A 45 -3.42 -5.29 3.11
CA ILE A 45 -3.63 -4.78 1.75
C ILE A 45 -3.95 -5.92 0.79
N ALA A 46 -3.26 -7.06 0.89
CA ALA A 46 -3.52 -8.26 0.09
C ALA A 46 -4.95 -8.79 0.32
N SER A 47 -5.45 -8.75 1.55
CA SER A 47 -6.85 -9.10 1.85
C SER A 47 -7.84 -8.18 1.15
N LYS A 48 -7.54 -6.87 1.07
CA LYS A 48 -8.41 -5.89 0.42
C LYS A 48 -8.40 -6.03 -1.09
N LEU A 49 -7.24 -6.30 -1.69
CA LEU A 49 -7.14 -6.66 -3.12
C LEU A 49 -7.97 -7.90 -3.43
N ARG A 50 -7.93 -8.92 -2.56
CA ARG A 50 -8.77 -10.12 -2.68
C ARG A 50 -10.26 -9.79 -2.58
N ASP A 51 -10.66 -8.99 -1.60
CA ASP A 51 -12.06 -8.59 -1.39
C ASP A 51 -12.62 -7.79 -2.59
N TRP A 52 -11.77 -6.99 -3.23
CA TRP A 52 -12.10 -6.28 -4.48
C TRP A 52 -12.04 -7.16 -5.74
N GLY A 53 -11.73 -8.45 -5.60
CA GLY A 53 -11.62 -9.38 -6.74
C GLY A 53 -10.43 -9.12 -7.65
N LEU A 54 -9.41 -8.39 -7.16
CA LEU A 54 -8.20 -8.10 -7.91
C LEU A 54 -7.17 -9.22 -7.77
N LYS A 55 -6.46 -9.49 -8.87
CA LYS A 55 -5.28 -10.34 -8.81
C LYS A 55 -4.15 -9.61 -8.11
N TYR A 56 -3.37 -10.34 -7.34
CA TYR A 56 -2.16 -9.81 -6.74
C TYR A 56 -1.11 -10.90 -6.61
N ASP A 57 0.15 -10.49 -6.62
CA ASP A 57 1.29 -11.33 -6.25
C ASP A 57 1.94 -10.75 -4.99
N MET A 58 2.25 -11.63 -4.04
CA MET A 58 2.97 -11.29 -2.82
C MET A 58 4.16 -12.24 -2.67
N TRP A 59 5.36 -11.71 -2.43
CA TRP A 59 6.58 -12.51 -2.34
C TRP A 59 7.60 -11.88 -1.39
N PHE A 60 8.52 -12.69 -0.90
CA PHE A 60 9.65 -12.23 -0.09
C PHE A 60 10.88 -12.00 -0.98
N ILE A 61 11.68 -10.99 -0.65
CA ILE A 61 12.91 -10.71 -1.36
C ILE A 61 13.97 -11.76 -1.00
N ASP A 62 14.50 -12.44 -2.02
CA ASP A 62 15.72 -13.23 -1.86
C ASP A 62 16.92 -12.26 -1.83
N GLU A 63 17.50 -12.12 -0.65
CA GLU A 63 18.65 -11.25 -0.39
C GLU A 63 19.87 -11.59 -1.25
N LYS A 64 20.10 -12.88 -1.55
CA LYS A 64 21.24 -13.31 -2.36
C LYS A 64 21.02 -12.93 -3.82
N GLU A 65 19.80 -13.10 -4.34
CA GLU A 65 19.46 -12.68 -5.69
C GLU A 65 19.47 -11.15 -5.83
N LEU A 66 18.95 -10.43 -4.85
CA LEU A 66 18.98 -8.96 -4.82
C LEU A 66 20.41 -8.42 -4.95
N LEU A 67 21.34 -8.97 -4.15
CA LEU A 67 22.74 -8.52 -4.10
C LEU A 67 23.54 -8.85 -5.38
N LYS A 68 23.00 -9.62 -6.32
CA LYS A 68 23.61 -9.78 -7.65
C LYS A 68 23.41 -8.53 -8.52
N ASN A 69 22.43 -7.67 -8.21
CA ASN A 69 22.19 -6.46 -8.97
C ASN A 69 23.25 -5.39 -8.62
N PRO A 70 23.95 -4.79 -9.61
CA PRO A 70 24.99 -3.79 -9.35
C PRO A 70 24.46 -2.49 -8.71
N LEU A 71 23.14 -2.24 -8.76
CA LEU A 71 22.49 -1.11 -8.12
C LEU A 71 21.99 -1.41 -6.71
N ALA A 72 22.11 -2.65 -6.23
CA ALA A 72 21.67 -3.01 -4.89
C ALA A 72 22.58 -2.37 -3.82
N GLU A 73 21.97 -1.74 -2.83
CA GLU A 73 22.68 -1.32 -1.62
C GLU A 73 22.99 -2.52 -0.71
N LYS A 74 23.99 -2.33 0.16
CA LYS A 74 24.23 -3.27 1.27
C LYS A 74 22.98 -3.38 2.14
N ILE A 75 22.58 -4.61 2.43
CA ILE A 75 21.46 -4.91 3.32
C ILE A 75 21.79 -4.43 4.74
N LYS A 76 21.00 -3.47 5.23
CA LYS A 76 21.09 -2.91 6.59
C LYS A 76 20.17 -3.64 7.57
N LEU A 77 19.05 -4.14 7.07
CA LEU A 77 18.05 -4.91 7.80
C LEU A 77 17.53 -6.03 6.90
N SER A 78 17.30 -7.21 7.46
CA SER A 78 16.84 -8.37 6.70
C SER A 78 15.45 -8.16 6.08
N TYR A 79 15.20 -8.78 4.94
CA TYR A 79 13.91 -8.79 4.23
C TYR A 79 12.96 -9.91 4.67
N LYS A 80 13.32 -10.71 5.68
CA LYS A 80 12.58 -11.91 6.10
C LYS A 80 11.09 -11.66 6.39
N ASP A 81 10.74 -10.54 7.02
CA ASP A 81 9.36 -10.18 7.38
C ASP A 81 8.83 -8.99 6.56
N ARG A 82 9.39 -8.80 5.36
CA ARG A 82 9.18 -7.61 4.51
C ARG A 82 8.71 -8.00 3.10
N PRO A 83 7.52 -8.59 2.96
CA PRO A 83 7.04 -9.02 1.66
C PRO A 83 6.77 -7.81 0.75
N MET A 84 6.96 -8.03 -0.55
CA MET A 84 6.53 -7.12 -1.61
C MET A 84 5.15 -7.54 -2.09
N LEU A 85 4.32 -6.57 -2.44
CA LEU A 85 2.95 -6.79 -2.94
C LEU A 85 2.73 -5.99 -4.21
N VAL A 86 2.15 -6.63 -5.22
CA VAL A 86 1.70 -5.97 -6.46
C VAL A 86 0.27 -6.38 -6.76
N GLY A 87 -0.64 -5.39 -6.81
CA GLY A 87 -2.01 -5.56 -7.31
C GLY A 87 -2.08 -5.32 -8.82
N ILE A 88 -2.91 -6.11 -9.51
CA ILE A 88 -3.00 -6.11 -10.98
C ILE A 88 -4.45 -5.89 -11.41
N VAL A 89 -4.68 -4.77 -12.10
CA VAL A 89 -5.91 -4.52 -12.87
C VAL A 89 -5.59 -4.74 -14.34
N LYS A 90 -6.03 -5.86 -14.91
CA LYS A 90 -5.76 -6.19 -16.31
C LYS A 90 -6.67 -5.37 -17.22
N GLY A 91 -6.08 -4.49 -18.03
CA GLY A 91 -6.80 -3.75 -19.06
C GLY A 91 -7.17 -4.63 -20.27
N GLU A 92 -8.03 -4.09 -21.13
CA GLU A 92 -8.48 -4.75 -22.37
C GLU A 92 -7.55 -4.49 -23.58
N GLY A 93 -6.47 -3.72 -23.38
CA GLY A 93 -5.56 -3.29 -24.45
C GLY A 93 -5.94 -1.94 -25.06
N GLY A 94 -5.21 -1.51 -26.09
CA GLY A 94 -5.48 -0.25 -26.81
C GLY A 94 -5.05 1.06 -26.10
N GLY A 95 -4.64 0.99 -24.84
CA GLY A 95 -4.12 2.11 -24.05
C GLY A 95 -2.67 1.92 -23.57
N ARG A 96 -2.20 2.83 -22.73
CA ARG A 96 -0.89 2.73 -22.05
C ARG A 96 -1.05 1.97 -20.73
N SER A 97 -0.06 1.16 -20.38
CA SER A 97 0.07 0.60 -19.03
C SER A 97 0.48 1.69 -18.04
N LEU A 98 -0.02 1.59 -16.81
CA LEU A 98 0.31 2.49 -15.71
C LEU A 98 0.66 1.67 -14.46
N ALA A 99 1.75 2.05 -13.78
CA ALA A 99 2.15 1.47 -12.51
C ALA A 99 2.12 2.55 -11.43
N PHE A 100 1.40 2.29 -10.34
CA PHE A 100 1.49 3.07 -9.11
C PHE A 100 2.44 2.35 -8.16
N ASN A 101 3.46 3.06 -7.69
CA ASN A 101 4.41 2.53 -6.73
C ASN A 101 4.42 3.43 -5.49
N GLY A 102 4.51 2.80 -4.32
CA GLY A 102 4.60 3.46 -3.03
C GLY A 102 5.22 2.51 -2.02
N HIS A 103 5.65 3.06 -0.89
CA HIS A 103 6.11 2.28 0.25
C HIS A 103 5.10 2.43 1.39
N ILE A 104 5.09 1.44 2.27
CA ILE A 104 4.14 1.30 3.38
C ILE A 104 4.85 1.24 4.73
N ASP A 105 6.18 1.16 4.73
CA ASP A 105 6.98 1.20 5.94
C ASP A 105 7.06 2.62 6.49
N VAL A 106 7.08 2.73 7.81
CA VAL A 106 7.21 4.00 8.53
C VAL A 106 8.43 3.98 9.44
N ILE A 107 8.87 5.17 9.85
CA ILE A 107 9.87 5.29 10.90
C ILE A 107 9.23 5.07 12.28
N PRO A 108 10.01 4.67 13.31
CA PRO A 108 9.50 4.58 14.68
C PRO A 108 8.85 5.90 15.13
N ALA A 109 7.66 5.82 15.72
CA ALA A 109 6.89 6.99 16.17
C ALA A 109 7.51 7.71 17.39
N GLY A 110 8.57 7.16 17.98
CA GLY A 110 9.19 7.68 19.20
C GLY A 110 8.33 7.47 20.45
N SER A 111 8.51 8.32 21.46
CA SER A 111 7.76 8.19 22.71
C SER A 111 6.29 8.54 22.53
N ARG A 112 5.39 7.64 22.95
CA ARG A 112 3.94 7.87 22.97
C ARG A 112 3.55 9.09 23.82
N SER A 113 4.33 9.43 24.84
CA SER A 113 4.08 10.62 25.68
C SER A 113 4.29 11.95 24.95
N SER A 114 4.98 11.93 23.79
CA SER A 114 5.21 13.11 22.97
C SER A 114 4.06 13.41 22.02
N TRP A 115 3.05 12.53 21.93
CA TRP A 115 1.92 12.68 21.05
C TRP A 115 0.65 13.09 21.81
N SER A 116 -0.13 14.00 21.24
CA SER A 116 -1.46 14.34 21.75
C SER A 116 -2.49 13.22 21.52
N TYR A 117 -2.24 12.36 20.53
CA TYR A 117 -3.07 11.21 20.15
C TYR A 117 -2.18 10.01 19.87
N ASP A 118 -2.70 8.79 20.07
CA ASP A 118 -1.93 7.59 19.75
C ASP A 118 -1.55 7.58 18.25
N PRO A 119 -0.24 7.48 17.90
CA PRO A 119 0.21 7.53 16.51
C PRO A 119 -0.30 6.38 15.63
N PHE A 120 -0.85 5.31 16.22
CA PHE A 120 -1.38 4.14 15.51
C PHE A 120 -2.86 3.90 15.83
N LYS A 121 -3.67 4.95 16.02
CA LYS A 121 -5.14 4.84 16.23
C LYS A 121 -6.01 5.14 15.01
N GLY A 122 -5.41 5.56 13.90
CA GLY A 122 -6.14 6.05 12.72
C GLY A 122 -6.75 7.42 12.96
#